data_AF-A0A538JMA6-F1
#
_entry.id   AF-A0A538JMA6-F1
#
_cell.length_a   1.000
_cell.length_b   1.000
_cell.length_c   1.000
_cell.angle_alpha   90.00
_cell.angle_beta   90.00
_cell.angle_gamma   90.00
#
_symmetry.space_group_name_H-M   'P 1'
#
loop_
_entity.id
_entity.type
_entity.pdbx_description
1 polymer ?
#
loop_
_entity_poly.entity_id
_entity_poly.type
_entity_poly.pdbx_seq_one_letter_code
_entity_poly.pdbx_strand_id
1 'polypeptide(L)'
;MLYAVESGQPAVSRTKLTGLVEHYGFTAGSKTTEYFELHADRDHEHAAASAEVLRAAAPDDADRLVAAAEAALEGNWRLLDGVQSQTA
;
A
#
# COMPACT_ATOMS: atom_id res chain seq x y z
N MET A 1 -9.60 -3.21 5.72
CA MET A 1 -8.92 -1.96 5.30
C MET A 1 -7.40 -2.11 5.35
N LEU A 2 -6.80 -2.32 6.54
CA LEU A 2 -5.33 -2.43 6.70
C LEU A 2 -4.69 -3.41 5.71
N TYR A 3 -5.08 -4.70 5.76
CA TYR A 3 -4.53 -5.72 4.85
C TYR A 3 -4.69 -5.39 3.36
N ALA A 4 -5.85 -4.86 2.95
CA ALA A 4 -6.16 -4.61 1.55
C ALA A 4 -5.21 -3.57 0.92
N VAL A 5 -4.75 -2.60 1.71
CA VAL A 5 -3.80 -1.57 1.26
C VAL A 5 -2.36 -1.98 1.55
N GLU A 6 -2.09 -2.49 2.75
CA GLU A 6 -0.74 -2.85 3.23
C GLU A 6 -0.12 -4.01 2.47
N SER A 7 -0.92 -4.99 2.03
CA SER A 7 -0.42 -6.13 1.26
C SER A 7 0.26 -5.73 -0.06
N GLY A 8 -0.14 -4.59 -0.65
CA GLY A 8 0.49 -4.03 -1.84
C GLY A 8 1.65 -3.07 -1.58
N GLN A 9 1.79 -2.55 -0.35
CA GLN A 9 2.77 -1.50 -0.05
C GLN A 9 4.23 -1.90 -0.32
N PRO A 10 4.69 -3.13 -0.05
CA PRO A 10 6.07 -3.49 -0.37
C PRO A 10 6.41 -3.31 -1.86
N ALA A 11 5.51 -3.72 -2.75
CA ALA A 11 5.71 -3.61 -4.20
C ALA A 11 5.57 -2.16 -4.68
N VAL A 12 4.61 -1.40 -4.13
CA VAL A 12 4.42 0.02 -4.43
C VAL A 12 5.64 0.83 -3.97
N SER A 13 6.16 0.58 -2.78
CA SER A 13 7.32 1.28 -2.22
C SER A 13 8.59 0.99 -3.01
N ARG A 14 8.84 -0.26 -3.42
CA ARG A 14 9.93 -0.59 -4.36
C ARG A 14 9.79 0.17 -5.68
N THR A 15 8.59 0.17 -6.26
CA THR A 15 8.33 0.87 -7.53
C THR A 15 8.58 2.38 -7.41
N LYS A 16 8.14 3.00 -6.31
CA LYS A 16 8.38 4.42 -6.03
C LYS A 16 9.87 4.71 -5.82
N LEU A 17 10.58 3.88 -5.08
CA LEU A 17 12.02 4.02 -4.87
C LEU A 17 12.78 3.97 -6.20
N THR A 18 12.52 2.96 -7.03
CA THR A 18 13.10 2.85 -8.38
C THR A 18 12.82 4.10 -9.21
N GLY A 19 11.56 4.53 -9.28
CA GLY A 19 11.19 5.72 -10.06
C GLY A 19 11.88 6.99 -9.57
N LEU A 20 11.96 7.20 -8.25
CA LEU A 20 12.63 8.37 -7.66
C LEU A 20 14.12 8.43 -8.04
N VAL A 21 14.81 7.29 -8.01
CA VAL A 21 16.23 7.20 -8.36
C VAL A 21 16.43 7.37 -9.86
N GLU A 22 15.67 6.65 -10.68
CA GLU A 22 15.88 6.59 -12.13
C GLU A 22 15.39 7.83 -12.87
N HIS A 23 14.34 8.48 -12.38
CA HIS A 23 13.65 9.54 -13.13
C HIS A 23 13.67 10.90 -12.45
N TYR A 24 13.94 10.97 -11.15
CA TYR A 24 13.83 12.21 -10.39
C TYR A 24 15.14 12.63 -9.68
N GLY A 25 16.25 11.92 -9.91
CA GLY A 25 17.58 12.31 -9.42
C GLY A 25 17.81 12.08 -7.93
N PHE A 26 16.99 11.25 -7.29
CA PHE A 26 17.18 10.89 -5.87
C PHE A 26 18.31 9.87 -5.70
N THR A 27 18.93 9.86 -4.51
CA THR A 27 19.97 8.90 -4.17
C THR A 27 19.40 7.81 -3.25
N ALA A 28 19.64 6.54 -3.58
CA ALA A 28 19.31 5.42 -2.69
C ALA A 28 20.13 5.47 -1.39
N GLY A 29 19.53 5.07 -0.27
CA GLY A 29 20.11 5.10 1.07
C GLY A 29 20.18 6.51 1.68
N SER A 30 19.47 7.48 1.10
CA SER A 30 19.44 8.85 1.60
C SER A 30 18.20 9.10 2.46
N LYS A 31 18.21 10.17 3.25
CA LYS A 31 17.04 10.53 4.08
C LYS A 31 15.76 10.75 3.28
N THR A 32 15.84 11.07 2.00
CA THR A 32 14.66 11.29 1.15
C THR A 32 14.09 10.00 0.56
N THR A 33 14.85 8.90 0.58
CA THR A 33 14.44 7.57 0.09
C THR A 33 14.15 6.59 1.23
N GLU A 34 14.60 6.89 2.46
CA GLU A 34 14.46 6.06 3.67
C GLU A 34 13.04 5.52 3.91
N TYR A 35 12.00 6.35 3.67
CA TYR A 35 10.62 5.91 3.80
C TYR A 35 10.28 4.73 2.88
N PHE A 36 10.65 4.84 1.60
CA PHE A 36 10.33 3.79 0.62
C PHE A 36 11.17 2.54 0.81
N GLU A 37 12.40 2.68 1.29
CA GLU A 37 13.25 1.55 1.66
C GLU A 37 12.66 0.79 2.86
N LEU A 38 12.27 1.51 3.90
CA LEU A 38 11.65 0.92 5.08
C LEU A 38 10.37 0.15 4.73
N HIS A 39 9.49 0.75 3.92
CA HIS A 39 8.21 0.15 3.57
C HIS A 39 8.32 -0.92 2.47
N ALA A 40 9.37 -0.89 1.64
CA ALA A 40 9.68 -2.00 0.74
C ALA A 40 9.99 -3.29 1.51
N ASP A 41 10.62 -3.18 2.68
CA ASP A 41 11.05 -4.33 3.47
C ASP A 41 10.04 -4.71 4.56
N ARG A 42 9.55 -3.74 5.33
CA ARG A 42 8.79 -4.00 6.57
C ARG A 42 7.31 -4.20 6.40
N ASP A 43 6.69 -3.71 5.32
CA ASP A 43 5.24 -3.88 5.18
C ASP A 43 4.82 -5.32 4.89
N HIS A 44 5.78 -6.21 4.59
CA HIS A 44 5.54 -7.66 4.62
C HIS A 44 5.12 -8.16 6.01
N GLU A 45 5.70 -7.61 7.08
CA GLU A 45 5.37 -7.97 8.47
C GLU A 45 4.00 -7.42 8.86
N HIS A 46 3.70 -6.17 8.48
CA HIS A 46 2.38 -5.56 8.70
C HIS A 46 1.27 -6.33 7.97
N ALA A 47 1.50 -6.69 6.69
CA ALA A 47 0.55 -7.49 5.94
C ALA A 47 0.33 -8.89 6.58
N ALA A 48 1.39 -9.53 7.08
CA ALA A 48 1.29 -10.81 7.77
C ALA A 48 0.49 -10.71 9.08
N ALA A 49 0.75 -9.68 9.89
CA ALA A 49 0.01 -9.41 11.12
C ALA A 49 -1.48 -9.12 10.83
N SER A 50 -1.76 -8.29 9.83
CA SER A 50 -3.12 -8.00 9.37
C SER A 50 -3.83 -9.25 8.84
N ALA A 51 -3.11 -10.16 8.18
CA ALA A 51 -3.67 -11.44 7.72
C ALA A 51 -4.01 -12.40 8.88
N GLU A 52 -3.23 -12.40 9.97
CA GLU A 52 -3.55 -13.17 11.18
C GLU A 52 -4.88 -12.71 11.79
N VAL A 53 -5.08 -11.39 11.89
CA VAL A 53 -6.34 -10.81 12.40
C VAL A 53 -7.52 -11.23 11.52
N LEU A 54 -7.36 -11.22 10.19
CA LEU A 54 -8.41 -11.68 9.28
C LEU A 54 -8.69 -13.18 9.40
N ARG A 55 -7.67 -14.01 9.60
CA ARG A 55 -7.83 -15.46 9.79
C ARG A 55 -8.56 -15.81 11.10
N ALA A 56 -8.49 -14.95 12.11
CA ALA A 56 -9.21 -15.10 13.37
C ALA A 56 -10.66 -14.57 13.33
N ALA A 57 -11.08 -13.95 12.22
CA ALA A 57 -12.44 -13.44 12.09
C ALA A 57 -13.49 -14.56 11.98
N ALA A 58 -14.71 -14.27 12.41
CA ALA A 58 -15.81 -15.22 12.29
C ALA A 58 -16.13 -15.49 10.80
N PRO A 59 -16.42 -16.75 10.39
CA PRO A 59 -16.78 -17.05 9.01
C PRO A 59 -17.96 -16.21 8.48
N ASP A 60 -18.94 -15.93 9.35
CA ASP A 60 -20.13 -15.13 9.03
C ASP A 60 -19.79 -13.65 8.71
N ASP A 61 -18.58 -13.18 9.03
CA ASP A 61 -18.10 -11.84 8.70
C ASP A 61 -17.47 -11.77 7.30
N ALA A 62 -17.28 -12.88 6.59
CA ALA A 62 -16.50 -12.92 5.35
C ALA A 62 -16.97 -11.90 4.30
N ASP A 63 -18.27 -11.89 3.99
CA ASP A 63 -18.85 -10.96 3.00
C ASP A 63 -18.70 -9.50 3.43
N ARG A 64 -18.87 -9.22 4.73
CA ARG A 64 -18.69 -7.88 5.29
C ARG A 64 -17.24 -7.41 5.19
N LEU A 65 -16.28 -8.31 5.42
CA LEU A 65 -14.85 -8.01 5.32
C LEU A 65 -14.41 -7.78 3.87
N VAL A 66 -14.95 -8.54 2.92
CA VAL A 66 -14.73 -8.34 1.47
C VAL A 66 -15.28 -6.98 1.05
N ALA A 67 -16.54 -6.67 1.38
CA ALA A 67 -17.14 -5.38 1.05
C ALA A 67 -16.35 -4.18 1.63
N ALA A 68 -15.84 -4.32 2.86
CA ALA A 68 -14.99 -3.31 3.47
C ALA A 68 -13.61 -3.16 2.79
N ALA A 69 -13.05 -4.25 2.24
CA ALA A 69 -11.82 -4.21 1.46
C ALA A 69 -12.04 -3.53 0.10
N GLU A 70 -13.12 -3.87 -0.61
CA GLU A 70 -13.50 -3.25 -1.88
C GLU A 70 -13.72 -1.74 -1.74
N ALA A 71 -14.49 -1.32 -0.73
CA ALA A 71 -14.73 0.10 -0.46
C ALA A 71 -13.42 0.87 -0.17
N ALA A 72 -12.46 0.25 0.54
CA ALA A 72 -11.17 0.85 0.80
C ALA A 72 -10.32 1.01 -0.47
N LEU A 73 -10.30 -0.02 -1.33
CA LEU A 73 -9.58 0.01 -2.60
C LEU A 73 -10.20 1.01 -3.58
N GLU A 74 -11.53 1.10 -3.64
CA GLU A 74 -12.23 2.09 -4.45
C GLU A 74 -11.92 3.52 -3.97
N GLY A 75 -11.94 3.76 -2.66
CA GLY A 75 -11.54 5.04 -2.08
C GLY A 75 -10.10 5.42 -2.44
N ASN A 76 -9.17 4.47 -2.36
CA ASN A 76 -7.78 4.67 -2.78
C ASN A 76 -7.67 4.97 -4.28
N TRP A 77 -8.49 4.33 -5.12
CA TRP A 77 -8.51 4.60 -6.56
C TRP A 77 -8.97 6.03 -6.87
N ARG A 78 -10.08 6.49 -6.27
CA ARG A 78 -10.57 7.86 -6.45
C ARG A 78 -9.56 8.92 -5.99
N LEU A 79 -8.79 8.63 -4.94
CA LEU A 79 -7.69 9.49 -4.51
C LEU A 79 -6.63 9.65 -5.61
N LEU A 80 -6.28 8.55 -6.29
CA LEU A 80 -5.29 8.56 -7.38
C LEU A 80 -5.83 9.22 -8.65
N ASP A 81 -7.10 9.02 -8.99
CA ASP A 81 -7.77 9.71 -10.11
C ASP A 81 -7.64 11.24 -9.96
N GLY A 82 -7.76 11.74 -8.72
CA GLY A 82 -7.62 13.16 -8.39
C GLY A 82 -6.24 13.77 -8.70
N VAL A 83 -5.19 12.96 -8.85
CA VAL A 83 -3.86 13.41 -9.27
C VAL A 83 -3.81 13.65 -10.77
N GLN A 84 -4.44 12.76 -11.55
CA GLN A 84 -4.51 12.89 -13.01
C GLN A 84 -5.45 14.03 -13.42
N SER A 85 -6.57 14.23 -12.72
CA SER A 85 -7.52 15.30 -13.04
C SER A 85 -6.99 16.71 -12.77
N GLN A 86 -5.99 16.85 -11.88
CA GLN A 86 -5.33 18.13 -11.60
C GLN A 86 -4.20 18.47 -12.57
N THR A 87 -3.85 17.54 -13.48
CA THR A 87 -2.79 17.72 -14.47
C THR A 87 -3.31 17.85 -15.91
N ALA A 88 -4.64 17.97 -16.10
CA ALA A 88 -5.30 18.27 -17.38
C ALA A 88 -5.75 19.75 -17.42
#